data_AF-A0A8T4DWV1-F1
#
_entry.id   AF-A0A8T4DWV1-F1
#
_cell.length_a   1.000
_cell.length_b   1.000
_cell.length_c   1.000
_cell.angle_alpha   90.00
_cell.angle_beta   90.00
_cell.angle_gamma   90.00
#
_symmetry.space_group_name_H-M   'P 1'
#
loop_
_entity.id
_entity.type
_entity.pdbx_description
1 polymer ?
#
loop_
_entity_poly.entity_id
_entity_poly.type
_entity_poly.pdbx_seq_one_letter_code
_entity_poly.pdbx_strand_id
1 'polypeptide(L)'
;MHFLPFKGNIQDIIKRNEIVNKIDSINKLKKLFKKNGKYLFLQINNDLFSADTKIGKPRFFRDRFAEYFGEKERGNWKEMDKNERIMKEASKEVRLLKEKWFHRNPIE
;
A
#
# COMPACT_ATOMS: atom_id res chain seq x y z
N MET A 1 -0.45 8.95 0.89
CA MET A 1 0.49 7.98 0.27
C MET A 1 0.87 6.98 1.35
N HIS A 2 0.94 5.69 1.05
CA HIS A 2 1.29 4.66 2.03
C HIS A 2 2.60 4.01 1.61
N PHE A 3 3.51 3.84 2.58
CA PHE A 3 4.78 3.15 2.38
C PHE A 3 4.78 1.92 3.28
N LEU A 4 5.06 0.76 2.69
CA LEU A 4 5.04 -0.53 3.37
C LEU A 4 6.31 -1.28 2.98
N PRO A 5 7.06 -1.85 3.94
CA PRO A 5 8.15 -2.75 3.61
C PRO A 5 7.57 -4.00 2.95
N PHE A 6 7.98 -4.28 1.72
CA PHE A 6 7.46 -5.39 0.93
C PHE A 6 8.59 -6.04 0.15
N LYS A 7 8.69 -7.38 0.23
CA LYS A 7 9.71 -8.18 -0.46
C LYS A 7 9.13 -9.11 -1.54
N GLY A 8 7.82 -9.03 -1.79
CA GLY A 8 7.14 -9.85 -2.80
C GLY A 8 7.09 -9.18 -4.17
N ASN A 9 6.27 -9.75 -5.04
CA ASN A 9 5.96 -9.24 -6.37
C ASN A 9 4.48 -8.79 -6.47
N ILE A 10 4.09 -8.19 -7.59
CA ILE A 10 2.73 -7.67 -7.78
C ILE A 10 1.64 -8.76 -7.70
N GLN A 11 1.93 -10.00 -8.10
CA GLN A 11 0.97 -11.12 -8.10
C GLN A 11 0.65 -11.60 -6.68
N ASP A 12 1.52 -11.32 -5.73
CA ASP A 12 1.28 -11.62 -4.32
C ASP A 12 0.22 -10.69 -3.71
N ILE A 13 0.05 -9.49 -4.28
CA ILE A 13 -0.89 -8.45 -3.83
C ILE A 13 -2.15 -8.45 -4.69
N ILE A 14 -2.00 -8.69 -5.99
CA ILE A 14 -3.08 -8.61 -6.96
C ILE A 14 -3.24 -9.97 -7.64
N LYS A 15 -4.43 -10.57 -7.49
CA LYS A 15 -4.72 -11.91 -8.01
C LYS A 15 -4.75 -11.89 -9.55
N ARG A 16 -4.42 -13.03 -10.19
CA ARG A 16 -4.29 -13.15 -11.66
C ARG A 16 -5.51 -12.68 -12.48
N ASN A 17 -6.70 -12.70 -11.90
CA ASN A 17 -7.94 -12.27 -12.54
C ASN A 17 -8.19 -10.75 -12.48
N GLU A 18 -7.33 -9.99 -11.80
CA GLU A 18 -7.44 -8.54 -11.67
C GLU A 18 -6.51 -7.86 -12.68
N ILE A 19 -7.05 -6.93 -13.46
CA ILE A 19 -6.30 -6.25 -14.53
C ILE A 19 -5.33 -5.25 -13.89
N VAL A 20 -4.04 -5.56 -13.97
CA VAL A 20 -2.94 -4.70 -13.54
C VAL A 20 -2.06 -4.41 -14.73
N ASN A 21 -1.90 -3.13 -15.02
CA ASN A 21 -1.03 -2.66 -16.08
C ASN A 21 0.22 -2.07 -15.45
N LYS A 22 1.39 -2.57 -15.86
CA LYS A 22 2.65 -1.87 -15.62
C LYS A 22 2.61 -0.56 -16.40
N ILE A 23 2.95 0.55 -15.74
CA ILE A 23 3.07 1.85 -16.38
C ILE A 23 4.53 2.27 -16.43
N ASP A 24 4.89 2.97 -17.50
CA ASP A 24 6.25 3.41 -17.80
C ASP A 24 6.67 4.66 -16.99
N SER A 25 5.70 5.44 -16.51
CA SER A 25 5.96 6.76 -15.94
C SER A 25 4.80 7.30 -15.12
N ILE A 26 5.11 8.23 -14.21
CA ILE A 26 4.12 9.04 -13.49
C ILE A 26 3.29 9.91 -14.45
N ASN A 27 3.85 10.31 -15.60
CA ASN A 27 3.09 11.05 -16.61
C ASN A 27 1.91 10.23 -17.16
N LYS A 28 2.05 8.91 -17.26
CA LYS A 28 0.93 8.01 -17.62
C LYS A 28 -0.17 8.02 -16.56
N LEU A 29 0.19 8.10 -15.28
CA LEU A 29 -0.78 8.23 -14.19
C LEU A 29 -1.58 9.54 -14.28
N LYS A 30 -0.93 10.65 -14.62
CA LYS A 30 -1.61 11.94 -14.86
C LYS A 30 -2.63 11.83 -16.00
N LYS A 31 -2.28 11.14 -17.10
CA LYS A 31 -3.19 10.89 -18.22
C LYS A 31 -4.39 10.03 -17.81
N LEU A 32 -4.17 8.97 -17.02
CA LEU A 32 -5.24 8.13 -16.48
C LEU A 32 -6.20 8.94 -15.61
N PHE A 33 -5.68 9.79 -14.73
CA PHE A 33 -6.51 10.66 -13.89
C PHE A 33 -7.34 11.63 -14.73
N LYS A 34 -6.74 12.31 -15.72
CA LYS A 34 -7.48 13.22 -16.61
C LYS A 34 -8.59 12.53 -17.39
N LYS A 35 -8.36 11.28 -17.83
CA LYS A 35 -9.34 10.49 -18.60
C LYS A 35 -10.46 9.95 -17.73
N ASN A 36 -10.13 9.38 -16.56
CA ASN A 36 -11.05 8.57 -15.77
C ASN A 36 -11.57 9.28 -14.51
N GLY A 37 -10.99 10.42 -14.13
CA GLY A 37 -11.23 11.13 -12.87
C GLY A 37 -10.67 10.44 -11.62
N LYS A 38 -10.12 9.24 -11.76
CA LYS A 38 -9.58 8.40 -10.67
C LYS A 38 -8.53 7.41 -11.19
N TYR A 39 -7.73 6.89 -10.28
CA TYR A 39 -6.76 5.82 -10.54
C TYR A 39 -6.59 4.94 -9.31
N LEU A 40 -6.20 3.69 -9.54
CA LEU A 40 -5.57 2.84 -8.54
C LEU A 40 -4.10 2.75 -8.93
N PHE A 41 -3.21 3.09 -8.00
CA PHE A 41 -1.78 3.13 -8.22
C PHE A 41 -1.03 2.46 -7.06
N LEU A 42 -0.03 1.68 -7.43
CA LEU A 42 0.92 1.05 -6.53
C LEU A 42 2.30 1.10 -7.18
N GLN A 43 3.32 1.31 -6.36
CA GLN A 43 4.71 1.17 -6.76
C GLN A 43 5.34 0.08 -5.90
N ILE A 44 6.03 -0.86 -6.53
CA ILE A 44 6.85 -1.88 -5.85
C ILE A 44 8.27 -1.71 -6.37
N ASN A 45 9.20 -1.35 -5.49
CA ASN A 45 10.56 -0.97 -5.87
C ASN A 45 10.53 0.16 -6.93
N ASN A 46 11.09 -0.07 -8.12
CA ASN A 46 11.10 0.89 -9.23
C ASN A 46 9.97 0.67 -10.24
N ASP A 47 9.13 -0.35 -10.02
CA ASP A 47 8.06 -0.70 -10.94
C ASP A 47 6.76 -0.01 -10.55
N LEU A 48 6.15 0.66 -11.53
CA LEU A 48 4.90 1.39 -11.39
C LEU A 48 3.75 0.56 -11.95
N PHE A 49 2.68 0.44 -11.17
CA PHE A 49 1.50 -0.33 -11.55
C PHE A 49 0.23 0.50 -11.41
N SER A 50 -0.71 0.26 -12.31
CA SER A 50 -2.08 0.76 -12.20
C SER A 50 -3.07 -0.37 -12.38
N ALA A 51 -4.10 -0.39 -11.52
CA ALA A 51 -5.18 -1.36 -11.61
C ALA A 51 -6.46 -0.73 -12.19
N ASP A 52 -7.35 -1.56 -12.75
CA ASP A 52 -8.66 -1.10 -13.20
C ASP A 52 -9.45 -0.48 -12.02
N THR A 53 -9.93 0.74 -12.21
CA THR A 53 -10.71 1.44 -11.17
C THR A 53 -12.08 0.81 -10.91
N LYS A 54 -12.57 -0.09 -11.78
CA LYS A 54 -13.82 -0.85 -11.58
C LYS A 54 -13.74 -1.81 -10.40
N ILE A 55 -12.57 -2.37 -10.12
CA ILE A 55 -12.35 -3.23 -8.94
C ILE A 55 -11.97 -2.41 -7.69
N GLY A 56 -11.87 -1.08 -7.85
CA GLY A 56 -11.49 -0.17 -6.80
C GLY A 56 -12.56 -0.05 -5.72
N LYS A 57 -12.13 -0.22 -4.48
CA LYS A 57 -12.90 0.10 -3.28
C LYS A 57 -12.03 0.92 -2.33
N PRO A 58 -12.62 1.70 -1.40
CA PRO A 58 -11.84 2.31 -0.33
C PRO A 58 -10.94 1.25 0.32
N ARG A 59 -9.67 1.58 0.55
CA ARG A 59 -8.66 0.69 1.14
C ARG A 59 -8.18 -0.47 0.27
N PHE A 60 -8.51 -0.50 -1.03
CA PHE A 60 -8.20 -1.62 -1.94
C PHE A 60 -6.81 -2.24 -1.73
N PHE A 61 -5.72 -1.50 -1.96
CA PHE A 61 -4.37 -2.04 -1.78
C PHE A 61 -4.05 -2.37 -0.33
N ARG A 62 -4.53 -1.56 0.62
CA ARG A 62 -4.24 -1.77 2.04
C ARG A 62 -4.81 -3.09 2.54
N ASP A 63 -6.05 -3.41 2.16
CA ASP A 63 -6.68 -4.68 2.52
C ASP A 63 -5.91 -5.86 1.90
N ARG A 64 -5.38 -5.71 0.67
CA ARG A 64 -4.58 -6.76 0.00
C ARG A 64 -3.23 -6.98 0.68
N PHE A 65 -2.54 -5.91 1.05
CA PHE A 65 -1.30 -6.01 1.83
C PHE A 65 -1.56 -6.63 3.20
N ALA A 66 -2.65 -6.23 3.88
CA ALA A 66 -3.04 -6.84 5.15
C ALA A 66 -3.32 -8.33 5.02
N GLU A 67 -4.02 -8.76 3.97
CA GLU A 67 -4.23 -10.18 3.65
C GLU A 67 -2.90 -10.90 3.38
N TYR A 68 -2.01 -10.30 2.58
CA TYR A 68 -0.69 -10.85 2.27
C TYR A 68 0.18 -11.05 3.53
N PHE A 69 0.16 -10.09 4.46
CA PHE A 69 0.92 -10.16 5.71
C PHE A 69 0.25 -11.04 6.78
N GLY A 70 -0.94 -11.58 6.54
CA GLY A 70 -1.70 -12.37 7.53
C GLY A 70 -2.36 -11.52 8.63
N GLU A 71 -2.45 -10.21 8.45
CA GLU A 71 -2.84 -9.22 9.46
C GLU A 71 -4.10 -8.45 9.00
N LYS A 72 -5.18 -9.18 8.69
CA LYS A 72 -6.39 -8.61 8.04
C LYS A 72 -7.01 -7.45 8.82
N GLU A 73 -7.02 -7.55 10.15
CA GLU A 73 -7.43 -6.50 11.08
C GLU A 73 -6.70 -5.17 10.85
N ARG A 74 -5.41 -5.21 10.53
CA ARG A 74 -4.57 -4.02 10.31
C ARG A 74 -4.88 -3.35 8.97
N GLY A 75 -5.56 -4.06 8.06
CA GLY A 75 -6.11 -3.53 6.82
C GLY A 75 -7.21 -2.50 7.03
N ASN A 76 -7.84 -2.44 8.21
CA ASN A 76 -8.88 -1.45 8.51
C ASN A 76 -8.55 -0.58 9.73
N TRP A 77 -7.85 0.54 9.53
CA TRP A 77 -7.48 1.42 10.65
C TRP A 77 -8.67 1.84 11.52
N LYS A 78 -9.88 2.01 10.96
CA LYS A 78 -11.07 2.40 11.74
C LYS A 78 -11.56 1.30 12.67
N GLU A 79 -11.41 0.05 12.27
CA GLU A 79 -11.78 -1.10 13.13
C GLU A 79 -10.63 -1.43 14.09
N MET A 80 -9.38 -1.32 13.61
CA MET A 80 -8.20 -1.46 14.43
C MET A 80 -8.17 -0.44 15.58
N ASP A 81 -8.60 0.80 15.35
CA ASP A 81 -8.68 1.86 16.38
C ASP A 81 -9.56 1.47 17.57
N LYS A 82 -10.56 0.62 17.35
CA LYS A 82 -11.43 0.09 18.41
C LYS A 82 -10.79 -1.06 19.19
N ASN A 83 -9.67 -1.59 18.73
CA ASN A 83 -8.95 -2.70 19.37
C ASN A 83 -7.65 -2.18 20.01
N GLU A 84 -7.71 -1.89 21.30
CA GLU A 84 -6.60 -1.32 22.07
C GLU A 84 -5.32 -2.17 21.99
N ARG A 85 -5.45 -3.51 21.98
CA ARG A 85 -4.30 -4.42 21.90
C ARG A 85 -3.54 -4.23 20.59
N ILE A 86 -4.24 -4.28 19.46
CA ILE A 86 -3.64 -4.12 18.13
C ILE A 86 -3.05 -2.71 17.98
N MET A 87 -3.74 -1.68 18.51
CA MET A 87 -3.23 -0.31 18.48
C MET A 87 -1.92 -0.14 19.26
N LYS A 88 -1.79 -0.77 20.43
CA LYS A 88 -0.55 -0.77 21.21
C LYS A 88 0.60 -1.45 20.48
N GLU A 89 0.34 -2.60 19.86
CA GLU A 89 1.33 -3.35 19.06
C GLU A 89 1.80 -2.52 17.85
N ALA A 90 0.87 -1.99 17.05
CA ALA A 90 1.20 -1.18 15.90
C ALA A 90 1.95 0.11 16.28
N SER A 91 1.57 0.76 17.38
CA SER A 91 2.26 1.97 17.86
C SER A 91 3.70 1.67 18.28
N LYS A 92 3.93 0.53 18.95
CA LYS A 92 5.28 0.07 19.31
C LYS A 92 6.12 -0.22 18.06
N GLU A 93 5.57 -0.92 17.08
CA GLU A 93 6.26 -1.20 15.81
C GLU A 93 6.61 0.08 15.05
N VAL A 94 5.67 1.02 14.93
CA VAL A 94 5.89 2.32 14.27
C VAL A 94 7.00 3.10 14.98
N ARG A 95 7.03 3.11 16.32
CA ARG A 95 8.08 3.77 17.09
C ARG A 95 9.46 3.17 16.77
N LEU A 96 9.59 1.84 16.82
CA LEU A 96 10.84 1.13 16.50
C LEU A 96 11.28 1.38 15.06
N LEU A 97 10.34 1.44 14.12
CA LEU A 97 10.62 1.74 12.71
C LEU A 97 11.15 3.16 12.54
N LYS A 98 10.56 4.14 13.23
CA LYS A 98 11.04 5.53 13.23
C LYS A 98 12.47 5.60 13.75
N GLU A 99 12.74 5.03 14.92
CA GLU A 99 14.08 4.98 15.52
C GLU A 99 15.11 4.39 14.55
N LYS A 100 14.80 3.25 13.91
CA LYS A 100 15.66 2.61 12.92
C LYS A 100 15.90 3.46 11.67
N TRP A 101 14.89 4.21 11.23
CA TRP A 101 15.00 5.05 10.03
C TRP A 101 15.88 6.27 10.28
N PHE A 102 15.68 6.95 11.41
CA PHE A 102 16.45 8.14 11.78
C PHE A 102 17.88 7.80 12.21
N HIS A 103 18.14 6.61 12.76
CA HIS A 103 19.51 6.16 13.02
C HIS A 103 20.29 5.74 11.76
N ARG A 104 19.60 5.38 10.67
CA ARG A 104 20.25 4.97 9.40
C ARG A 104 20.49 6.12 8.43
N ASN A 105 19.79 7.24 8.60
CA ASN A 105 19.95 8.45 7.81
C ASN A 105 19.93 9.64 8.78
N PRO A 106 21.05 9.98 9.43
CA PRO A 106 21.14 11.30 10.03
C PRO A 106 20.88 12.31 8.91
N ILE A 107 19.83 13.12 9.10
CA ILE A 107 19.55 14.24 8.22
C ILE A 107 20.68 15.24 8.50
N GLU A 108 21.63 15.35 7.57
CA GLU A 108 22.57 16.49 7.50
C GLU A 108 21.84 17.75 7.06
#